data_AF-A0A5P9NLJ0-F1
#
_entry.id   AF-A0A5P9NLJ0-F1
#
_cell.length_a   1.000
_cell.length_b   1.000
_cell.length_c   1.000
_cell.angle_alpha   90.00
_cell.angle_beta   90.00
_cell.angle_gamma   90.00
#
_symmetry.space_group_name_H-M   'P 1'
#
loop_
_entity.id
_entity.type
_entity.pdbx_description
1 polymer ?
#
loop_
_entity_poly.entity_id
_entity_poly.type
_entity_poly.pdbx_seq_one_letter_code
_entity_poly.pdbx_strand_id
1 'polypeptide(L)'
;MNLRRFEWLGRFFAVAGVILSLCLVAYEMKLARDVAMADLYQQRVDMDLAGYREFFDGAEYFEALVLYHDGEELSFKQESMLQLAYLMTLTSIDSAYYQWELGLVPDDEWIRNRSETALQLQENPLAIKAWNNGAGFRQGFVDEIELLVPQMQDEPETSKNK
;
A
#
# COMPACT_ATOMS: atom_id res chain seq x y z
N MET A 1 -26.60 44.59 -35.01
CA MET A 1 -25.87 43.71 -34.07
C MET A 1 -24.42 44.18 -34.01
N ASN A 2 -23.88 44.50 -32.82
CA ASN A 2 -22.58 45.18 -32.71
C ASN A 2 -21.42 44.19 -32.96
N LEU A 3 -20.80 44.23 -34.14
CA LEU A 3 -19.65 43.40 -34.56
C LEU A 3 -18.54 43.36 -33.50
N ARG A 4 -18.29 44.50 -32.83
CA ARG A 4 -17.28 44.64 -31.76
C ARG A 4 -17.55 43.78 -30.51
N ARG A 5 -18.82 43.46 -30.21
CA ARG A 5 -19.17 42.54 -29.11
C ARG A 5 -18.94 41.08 -29.51
N PHE A 6 -19.16 40.73 -30.78
CA PHE A 6 -18.89 39.39 -31.32
C PHE A 6 -17.39 39.09 -31.40
N GLU A 7 -16.57 40.05 -31.81
CA GLU A 7 -15.11 39.89 -31.82
C GLU A 7 -14.53 39.71 -30.41
N TRP A 8 -15.06 40.46 -29.42
CA TRP A 8 -14.64 40.32 -28.02
C TRP A 8 -15.02 38.94 -27.44
N LEU A 9 -16.25 38.48 -27.69
CA LEU A 9 -16.67 37.12 -27.33
C LEU A 9 -15.80 36.05 -27.98
N GLY A 10 -15.50 36.19 -29.27
CA GLY A 10 -14.65 35.24 -30.00
C GLY A 10 -13.23 35.16 -29.42
N ARG A 11 -12.62 36.29 -29.07
CA ARG A 11 -11.30 36.32 -28.41
C ARG A 11 -11.32 35.70 -27.02
N PHE A 12 -12.38 35.93 -26.26
CA PHE A 12 -12.54 35.32 -24.94
C PHE A 12 -12.64 33.79 -25.04
N PHE A 13 -13.47 33.26 -25.94
CA PHE A 13 -13.57 31.81 -26.15
C PHE A 13 -12.27 31.21 -26.72
N ALA A 14 -11.54 31.93 -27.56
CA ALA A 14 -10.24 31.47 -28.05
C ALA A 14 -9.22 31.33 -26.91
N VAL A 15 -9.12 32.33 -26.02
CA VAL A 15 -8.24 32.28 -24.84
C VAL A 15 -8.69 31.18 -23.88
N ALA A 16 -9.99 31.07 -23.61
CA ALA A 16 -10.54 30.01 -22.76
C ALA A 16 -10.25 28.61 -23.33
N GLY A 17 -10.33 28.44 -24.65
CA GLY A 17 -9.98 27.19 -25.34
C GLY A 17 -8.51 26.82 -25.17
N VAL A 18 -7.59 27.79 -25.30
CA VAL A 18 -6.16 27.56 -25.05
C VAL A 18 -5.91 27.16 -23.61
N ILE A 19 -6.49 27.88 -22.64
CA ILE A 19 -6.36 27.54 -21.22
C ILE A 19 -6.87 26.13 -20.95
N LEU A 20 -8.05 25.78 -21.46
CA LEU A 20 -8.65 24.46 -21.28
C LEU A 20 -7.78 23.36 -21.92
N SER A 21 -7.21 23.59 -23.10
CA SER A 21 -6.27 22.64 -23.71
C SER A 21 -5.01 22.43 -22.88
N LEU A 22 -4.46 23.49 -22.29
CA LEU A 22 -3.27 23.39 -21.43
C LEU A 22 -3.59 22.63 -20.14
N CYS A 23 -4.77 22.86 -19.56
CA CYS A 23 -5.24 22.10 -18.40
C CYS A 23 -5.40 20.61 -18.71
N LEU A 24 -5.94 20.26 -19.88
CA LEU A 24 -6.07 18.86 -20.31
C LEU A 24 -4.70 18.19 -20.48
N VAL A 25 -3.74 18.86 -21.13
CA VAL A 25 -2.38 18.34 -21.28
C VAL A 25 -1.71 18.15 -19.93
N ALA A 26 -1.84 19.12 -19.02
CA ALA A 26 -1.30 19.01 -17.66
C ALA A 26 -1.94 17.83 -16.90
N TYR A 27 -3.24 17.59 -17.10
CA TYR A 27 -3.94 16.46 -16.51
C TYR A 27 -3.45 15.12 -17.07
N GLU A 28 -3.30 14.99 -18.39
CA GLU A 28 -2.75 13.79 -19.04
C GLU A 28 -1.32 13.48 -18.57
N MET A 29 -0.47 14.52 -18.46
CA MET A 29 0.89 14.36 -17.94
C MET A 29 0.91 13.92 -16.47
N LYS A 30 0.00 14.46 -15.65
CA LYS A 30 -0.14 14.02 -14.26
C LYS A 30 -0.55 12.55 -14.21
N LEU A 31 -1.58 12.15 -14.95
CA LEU A 31 -2.06 10.77 -14.98
C LEU A 31 -0.96 9.80 -15.44
N ALA A 32 -0.23 10.15 -16.49
CA ALA A 32 0.89 9.34 -16.99
C ALA A 32 2.00 9.19 -15.94
N ARG A 33 2.31 10.27 -15.21
CA ARG A 33 3.29 10.22 -14.11
C ARG A 33 2.80 9.33 -12.97
N ASP A 34 1.54 9.46 -12.56
CA ASP A 34 0.97 8.70 -11.46
C ASP A 34 1.00 7.19 -11.78
N VAL A 35 0.64 6.80 -13.01
CA VAL A 35 0.75 5.41 -13.49
C VAL A 35 2.21 4.94 -13.51
N ALA A 36 3.15 5.74 -14.00
CA ALA A 36 4.55 5.35 -14.04
C ALA A 36 5.15 5.17 -12.63
N MET A 37 4.75 6.01 -11.67
CA MET A 37 5.17 5.85 -10.28
C MET A 37 4.55 4.63 -9.61
N ALA A 38 3.28 4.32 -9.91
CA ALA A 38 2.62 3.09 -9.47
C ALA A 38 3.38 1.85 -9.96
N ASP A 39 3.78 1.83 -11.24
CA ASP A 39 4.54 0.72 -11.83
C ASP A 39 5.92 0.55 -11.18
N LEU A 40 6.67 1.64 -10.98
CA LEU A 40 7.95 1.58 -10.27
C LEU A 40 7.79 1.07 -8.83
N TYR A 41 6.71 1.47 -8.16
CA TYR A 41 6.42 0.98 -6.82
C TYR A 41 6.09 -0.51 -6.82
N GLN A 42 5.25 -0.96 -7.75
CA GLN A 42 4.93 -2.38 -7.92
C GLN A 42 6.17 -3.21 -8.22
N GLN A 43 7.07 -2.74 -9.08
CA GLN A 43 8.33 -3.42 -9.38
C GLN A 43 9.23 -3.55 -8.15
N ARG A 44 9.31 -2.50 -7.31
CA ARG A 44 10.02 -2.58 -6.03
C ARG A 44 9.39 -3.64 -5.13
N VAL A 45 8.07 -3.62 -4.98
CA VAL A 45 7.34 -4.59 -4.15
C VAL A 45 7.54 -6.02 -4.67
N ASP A 46 7.49 -6.23 -5.98
CA ASP A 46 7.73 -7.54 -6.59
C ASP A 46 9.15 -8.05 -6.31
N MET A 47 10.14 -7.16 -6.30
CA MET A 47 11.52 -7.48 -5.93
C MET A 47 11.64 -7.86 -4.44
N ASP A 48 11.00 -7.09 -3.54
CA ASP A 48 10.99 -7.39 -2.10
C ASP A 48 10.31 -8.75 -1.84
N LEU A 49 9.16 -9.00 -2.48
CA LEU A 49 8.44 -10.28 -2.41
C LEU A 49 9.23 -11.44 -3.00
N ALA A 50 9.97 -11.22 -4.09
CA ALA A 50 10.85 -12.25 -4.65
C ALA A 50 11.95 -12.63 -3.66
N GLY A 51 12.55 -11.65 -2.98
CA GLY A 51 13.53 -11.88 -1.91
C GLY A 51 12.92 -12.69 -0.76
N TYR A 52 11.73 -12.34 -0.28
CA TYR A 52 11.05 -13.11 0.76
C TYR A 52 10.74 -14.55 0.34
N ARG A 53 10.33 -14.76 -0.91
CA ARG A 53 10.04 -16.11 -1.45
C ARG A 53 11.27 -17.02 -1.47
N GLU A 54 12.48 -16.50 -1.59
CA GLU A 54 13.70 -17.32 -1.52
C GLU A 54 13.87 -18.01 -0.17
N PHE A 55 13.39 -17.38 0.91
CA PHE A 55 13.46 -17.91 2.27
C PHE A 55 12.19 -18.63 2.71
N PHE A 56 11.12 -18.56 1.90
CA PHE A 56 9.81 -19.09 2.25
C PHE A 56 9.70 -20.59 1.94
N ASP A 57 9.53 -21.40 2.98
CA ASP A 57 9.26 -22.82 2.88
C ASP A 57 7.75 -23.07 3.04
N GLY A 58 7.08 -23.33 1.92
CA GLY A 58 5.63 -23.51 1.91
C GLY A 58 5.15 -24.73 2.70
N ALA A 59 5.92 -25.81 2.74
CA ALA A 59 5.55 -27.01 3.49
C ALA A 59 5.61 -26.74 5.00
N GLU A 60 6.70 -26.12 5.44
CA GLU A 60 6.87 -25.68 6.83
C GLU A 60 5.79 -24.67 7.24
N TYR A 61 5.45 -23.73 6.36
CA TYR A 61 4.38 -22.76 6.60
C TYR A 61 3.03 -23.44 6.87
N PHE A 62 2.63 -24.41 6.04
CA PHE A 62 1.35 -25.09 6.23
C PHE A 62 1.32 -25.93 7.51
N GLU A 63 2.42 -26.60 7.84
CA GLU A 63 2.54 -27.33 9.11
C GLU A 63 2.46 -26.37 10.31
N ALA A 64 3.20 -25.26 10.25
CA ALA A 64 3.15 -24.20 11.26
C ALA A 64 1.74 -23.62 11.44
N LEU A 65 1.00 -23.44 10.35
CA LEU A 65 -0.35 -22.87 10.39
C LEU A 65 -1.34 -23.78 11.13
N VAL A 66 -1.23 -25.10 10.92
CA VAL A 66 -2.07 -26.08 11.63
C VAL A 66 -1.75 -26.06 13.13
N LEU A 67 -0.47 -26.17 13.48
CA LEU A 67 -0.03 -26.15 14.89
C LEU A 67 -0.44 -24.84 15.58
N TYR A 68 -0.30 -23.71 14.89
CA TYR A 68 -0.71 -22.41 15.41
C TYR A 68 -2.22 -22.33 15.66
N HIS A 69 -3.03 -22.88 14.74
CA HIS A 69 -4.48 -22.93 14.89
C HIS A 69 -4.92 -23.81 16.06
N ASP A 70 -4.23 -24.93 16.26
CA ASP A 70 -4.51 -25.89 17.35
C ASP A 70 -3.96 -25.42 18.71
N GLY A 71 -3.23 -24.28 18.74
CA GLY A 71 -2.63 -23.73 19.95
C GLY A 71 -1.40 -24.51 20.43
N GLU A 72 -0.78 -25.27 19.54
CA GLU A 72 0.45 -26.02 19.82
C GLU A 72 1.69 -25.12 19.77
N GLU A 73 2.76 -25.56 20.43
CA GLU A 73 4.02 -24.82 20.46
C GLU A 73 4.72 -24.89 19.10
N LEU A 74 5.11 -23.74 18.58
CA LEU A 74 5.83 -23.63 17.30
C LEU A 74 7.34 -23.68 17.53
N SER A 75 8.06 -24.35 16.63
CA SER A 75 9.50 -24.18 16.53
C SER A 75 9.84 -22.77 16.02
N PHE A 76 11.07 -22.32 16.29
CA PHE A 76 11.55 -21.04 15.77
C PHE A 76 11.43 -20.92 14.24
N LYS A 77 11.68 -22.01 13.51
CA LYS A 77 11.56 -22.03 12.04
C LYS A 77 10.10 -21.82 11.62
N GLN A 78 9.17 -22.52 12.27
CA GLN A 78 7.72 -22.42 12.01
C GLN A 78 7.20 -21.01 12.31
N GLU A 79 7.57 -20.45 13.46
CA GLU A 79 7.21 -19.07 13.80
C GLU A 79 7.74 -18.07 12.77
N SER A 80 8.99 -18.25 12.32
CA SER A 80 9.61 -17.40 11.31
C SER A 80 8.88 -17.51 9.96
N MET A 81 8.40 -18.68 9.56
CA MET A 81 7.65 -18.85 8.31
C MET A 81 6.29 -18.14 8.37
N LEU A 82 5.59 -18.21 9.51
CA LEU A 82 4.33 -17.48 9.70
C LEU A 82 4.57 -15.97 9.69
N GLN A 83 5.59 -15.47 10.40
CA GLN A 83 5.95 -14.04 10.38
C GLN A 83 6.33 -13.58 8.97
N LEU A 84 7.08 -14.37 8.22
CA LEU A 84 7.45 -14.04 6.84
C LEU A 84 6.21 -13.96 5.93
N ALA A 85 5.25 -14.87 6.09
CA ALA A 85 3.97 -14.81 5.36
C ALA A 85 3.19 -13.52 5.66
N TYR A 86 3.14 -13.11 6.94
CA TYR A 86 2.54 -11.85 7.34
C TYR A 86 3.27 -10.64 6.75
N LEU A 87 4.61 -10.63 6.77
CA LEU A 87 5.41 -9.56 6.17
C LEU A 87 5.13 -9.44 4.67
N MET A 88 5.16 -10.56 3.93
CA MET A 88 4.81 -10.58 2.50
C MET A 88 3.41 -10.03 2.23
N THR A 89 2.45 -10.36 3.11
CA THR A 89 1.08 -9.85 3.02
C THR A 89 1.05 -8.34 3.25
N LEU A 90 1.67 -7.84 4.32
CA LEU A 90 1.73 -6.41 4.63
C LEU A 90 2.42 -5.60 3.52
N THR A 91 3.52 -6.09 2.95
CA THR A 91 4.19 -5.47 1.79
C THR A 91 3.27 -5.39 0.58
N SER A 92 2.46 -6.43 0.34
CA SER A 92 1.48 -6.44 -0.75
C SER A 92 0.34 -5.44 -0.50
N ILE A 93 -0.12 -5.33 0.75
CA ILE A 93 -1.19 -4.39 1.13
C ILE A 93 -0.71 -2.93 1.07
N ASP A 94 0.53 -2.62 1.43
CA ASP A 94 1.12 -1.28 1.25
C ASP A 94 1.14 -0.86 -0.24
N SER A 95 1.45 -1.81 -1.14
CA SER A 95 1.29 -1.58 -2.59
C SER A 95 -0.15 -1.31 -3.00
N ALA A 96 -1.09 -2.11 -2.49
CA ALA A 96 -2.51 -1.92 -2.77
C ALA A 96 -3.02 -0.57 -2.25
N TYR A 97 -2.57 -0.13 -1.07
CA TYR A 97 -2.84 1.20 -0.51
C TYR A 97 -2.35 2.29 -1.45
N TYR A 98 -1.13 2.18 -1.96
CA TYR A 98 -0.61 3.17 -2.90
C TYR A 98 -1.43 3.24 -4.20
N GLN A 99 -1.78 2.10 -4.76
CA GLN A 99 -2.58 2.04 -5.97
C GLN A 99 -4.01 2.56 -5.74
N TRP A 100 -4.58 2.34 -4.56
CA TRP A 100 -5.86 2.92 -4.16
C TRP A 100 -5.79 4.45 -4.05
N GLU A 101 -4.74 5.03 -3.45
CA GLU A 101 -4.55 6.49 -3.40
C GLU A 101 -4.51 7.13 -4.80
N LEU A 102 -4.06 6.39 -5.81
CA LEU A 102 -4.02 6.81 -7.21
C LEU A 102 -5.34 6.54 -7.97
N GLY A 103 -6.32 5.90 -7.35
CA GLY A 103 -7.59 5.49 -7.97
C GLY A 103 -7.45 4.30 -8.92
N LEU A 104 -6.39 3.50 -8.78
CA LEU A 104 -6.12 2.30 -9.59
C LEU A 104 -6.68 1.02 -8.94
N VAL A 105 -6.91 1.03 -7.63
CA VAL A 105 -7.62 -0.04 -6.88
C VAL A 105 -9.01 0.46 -6.49
N PRO A 106 -10.08 -0.33 -6.73
CA PRO A 106 -11.44 0.02 -6.31
C PRO A 106 -11.60 0.18 -4.79
N ASP A 107 -12.52 1.06 -4.37
CA ASP A 107 -12.77 1.32 -2.95
C ASP A 107 -13.24 0.07 -2.18
N ASP A 108 -14.07 -0.79 -2.78
CA ASP A 108 -14.57 -2.01 -2.15
C ASP A 108 -13.47 -3.03 -1.91
N GLU A 109 -12.53 -3.15 -2.84
CA GLU A 109 -11.32 -3.96 -2.68
C GLU A 109 -10.41 -3.41 -1.58
N TRP A 110 -10.18 -2.10 -1.56
CA TRP A 110 -9.39 -1.47 -0.51
C TRP A 110 -10.04 -1.64 0.86
N ILE A 111 -11.35 -1.42 1.00
CA ILE A 111 -12.09 -1.58 2.26
C ILE A 111 -11.95 -3.00 2.80
N ARG A 112 -12.01 -4.02 1.93
CA ARG A 112 -11.79 -5.42 2.33
C ARG A 112 -10.37 -5.59 2.87
N ASN A 113 -9.35 -5.26 2.09
CA ASN A 113 -7.94 -5.41 2.46
C ASN A 113 -7.62 -4.67 3.77
N ARG A 114 -8.15 -3.46 3.92
CA ARG A 114 -8.07 -2.61 5.11
C ARG A 114 -8.65 -3.31 6.34
N SER A 115 -9.87 -3.85 6.22
CA SER A 115 -10.54 -4.54 7.33
C SER A 115 -9.84 -5.82 7.76
N GLU A 116 -9.38 -6.63 6.81
CA GLU A 116 -8.66 -7.87 7.06
C GLU A 116 -7.30 -7.60 7.73
N THR A 117 -6.58 -6.58 7.24
CA THR A 117 -5.28 -6.19 7.81
C THR A 117 -5.43 -5.67 9.24
N ALA A 118 -6.43 -4.82 9.50
CA ALA A 118 -6.73 -4.35 10.85
C ALA A 118 -7.07 -5.50 11.81
N LEU A 119 -7.89 -6.46 11.37
CA LEU A 119 -8.24 -7.63 12.17
C LEU A 119 -7.00 -8.46 12.53
N GLN A 120 -6.14 -8.76 11.54
CA GLN A 120 -4.91 -9.52 11.77
C GLN A 120 -3.97 -8.81 12.75
N LEU A 121 -3.79 -7.50 12.61
CA LEU A 121 -2.93 -6.71 13.49
C LEU A 121 -3.51 -6.47 14.89
N GLN A 122 -4.82 -6.62 15.08
CA GLN A 122 -5.47 -6.54 16.39
C GLN A 122 -5.41 -7.87 17.14
N GLU A 123 -5.59 -8.99 16.43
CA GLU A 123 -5.83 -10.29 17.06
C GLU A 123 -4.62 -11.23 17.02
N ASN A 124 -3.67 -11.03 16.10
CA ASN A 124 -2.60 -11.99 15.86
C ASN A 124 -1.20 -11.45 16.27
N PRO A 125 -0.59 -11.98 17.35
CA PRO A 125 0.73 -11.58 17.79
C PRO A 125 1.85 -11.76 16.74
N LEU A 126 1.72 -12.73 15.83
CA LEU A 126 2.69 -12.94 14.75
C LEU A 126 2.57 -11.88 13.66
N ALA A 127 1.36 -11.38 13.39
CA ALA A 127 1.15 -10.25 12.50
C ALA A 127 1.75 -8.97 13.09
N ILE A 128 1.59 -8.74 14.40
CA ILE A 128 2.21 -7.61 15.11
C ILE A 128 3.74 -7.71 15.04
N LYS A 129 4.32 -8.88 15.31
CA LYS A 129 5.77 -9.10 15.15
C LYS A 129 6.24 -8.83 13.71
N ALA A 130 5.48 -9.29 12.71
CA ALA A 130 5.82 -9.03 11.31
C ALA A 130 5.73 -7.54 10.95
N TRP A 131 4.77 -6.80 11.49
CA TRP A 131 4.67 -5.35 11.36
C TRP A 131 5.90 -4.65 11.94
N ASN A 132 6.26 -4.96 13.19
CA ASN A 132 7.41 -4.35 13.87
C ASN A 132 8.77 -4.69 13.23
N ASN A 133 8.88 -5.88 12.63
CA ASN A 133 10.07 -6.30 11.89
C ASN A 133 10.08 -5.80 10.44
N GLY A 134 8.94 -5.35 9.93
CA GLY A 134 8.80 -4.78 8.59
C GLY A 134 9.48 -3.42 8.51
N ALA A 135 10.20 -3.18 7.42
CA ALA A 135 10.87 -1.91 7.16
C ALA A 135 10.48 -1.37 5.79
N GLY A 136 10.41 -0.03 5.69
CA GLY A 136 10.28 0.65 4.40
C GLY A 136 8.87 0.73 3.84
N PHE A 137 7.84 0.54 4.67
CA PHE A 137 6.44 0.87 4.35
C PHE A 137 6.30 2.38 4.10
N ARG A 138 5.33 2.76 3.26
CA ARG A 138 5.04 4.19 3.02
C ARG A 138 4.41 4.82 4.25
N GLN A 139 4.79 6.06 4.55
CA GLN A 139 4.23 6.78 5.71
C GLN A 139 2.71 6.85 5.68
N GLY A 140 2.09 7.07 4.51
CA GLY A 140 0.63 7.09 4.42
C GLY A 140 -0.03 5.75 4.81
N PHE A 141 0.62 4.62 4.50
CA PHE A 141 0.14 3.31 4.93
C PHE A 141 0.34 3.11 6.43
N VAL A 142 1.47 3.56 6.98
CA VAL A 142 1.72 3.56 8.44
C VAL A 142 0.65 4.36 9.18
N ASP A 143 0.39 5.60 8.74
CA ASP A 143 -0.62 6.48 9.31
C ASP A 143 -2.02 5.83 9.27
N GLU A 144 -2.34 5.14 8.18
CA GLU A 144 -3.61 4.42 8.01
C GLU A 144 -3.75 3.24 8.98
N ILE A 145 -2.69 2.45 9.16
CA ILE A 145 -2.68 1.33 10.11
C ILE A 145 -2.74 1.83 11.55
N GLU A 146 -2.00 2.89 11.89
CA GLU A 146 -2.04 3.51 13.21
C GLU A 146 -3.41 4.07 13.57
N LEU A 147 -4.14 4.59 12.58
CA LEU A 147 -5.52 5.04 12.76
C LEU A 147 -6.49 3.87 13.02
N LEU A 148 -6.25 2.74 12.38
CA LEU A 148 -7.07 1.52 12.47
C LEU A 148 -6.79 0.69 13.73
N VAL A 149 -5.53 0.66 14.14
CA VAL A 149 -5.00 -0.19 15.19
C VAL A 149 -4.14 0.70 16.10
N PRO A 150 -4.76 1.50 17.00
CA PRO A 150 -4.04 2.53 17.77
C PRO A 150 -2.89 2.02 18.62
N GLN A 151 -2.91 0.74 19.01
CA GLN A 151 -1.79 0.07 19.68
C GLN A 151 -0.49 0.03 18.85
N MET A 152 -0.55 0.31 17.55
CA MET A 152 0.61 0.44 16.66
C MET A 152 1.26 1.83 16.68
N GLN A 153 0.64 2.83 17.33
CA GLN A 153 1.16 4.20 17.40
C GLN A 153 2.43 4.33 18.26
N ASP A 154 2.74 3.34 19.11
CA ASP A 154 3.89 3.37 20.01
C ASP A 154 4.42 1.95 20.31
N GLU A 155 5.33 1.45 19.47
CA GLU A 155 6.42 0.55 19.92
C GLU A 155 7.76 0.93 19.27
N PRO A 156 8.40 2.04 19.66
CA PRO A 156 9.81 2.26 19.36
C PRO A 156 10.69 1.61 20.45
N GLU A 157 10.79 0.28 20.48
CA GLU A 157 11.86 -0.43 21.20
C GLU A 157 12.29 -1.63 20.33
N THR A 158 13.36 -1.57 19.53
CA THR A 158 14.77 -1.54 19.97
C THR A 158 15.69 -1.07 18.83
N SER A 159 16.01 0.22 18.76
CA SER A 159 17.14 0.74 17.95
C SER A 159 18.01 1.70 18.77
N LYS A 160 18.16 1.42 20.06
CA LYS A 160 19.17 2.04 20.92
C LYS A 160 19.75 0.98 21.84
N ASN A 161 20.66 0.16 21.31
CA ASN A 161 21.84 -0.40 21.97
C ASN A 161 22.30 -1.66 21.22
N LYS A 162 23.25 -1.48 20.30
CA LYS A 162 24.45 -2.30 20.16
C LYS A 162 25.49 -1.54 19.36
#